data_AF-A0A3D1VM52-F1
#
_entry.id   AF-A0A3D1VM52-F1
#
_cell.length_a   1.000
_cell.length_b   1.000
_cell.length_c   1.000
_cell.angle_alpha   90.00
_cell.angle_beta   90.00
_cell.angle_gamma   90.00
#
_symmetry.space_group_name_H-M   'P 1'
#
loop_
_entity.id
_entity.type
_entity.pdbx_description
1 polymer ?
#
loop_
_entity_poly.entity_id
_entity_poly.type
_entity_poly.pdbx_seq_one_letter_code
_entity_poly.pdbx_strand_id
1 'polypeptide(L)'
;EGKEGKGIFPASVINTTDLHSMGQYIQEGQRILFETVIDFAAPVNNLAVPAEEKAQDGLEYLVGKKLFDINRKAMEGTRQAHLDGKVPNLSVTLQDRSSASFGYAVYFFELVCAISGYTLPIDPFNQPGVELYKKNMFRLLGKAGY
;
A
#
# COMPACT_ATOMS: atom_id res chain seq x y z
N GLU A 1 9.01 -7.24 -11.39
CA GLU A 1 9.22 -6.35 -12.55
C GLU A 1 10.63 -5.75 -12.66
N GLY A 2 11.38 -5.56 -11.56
CA GLY A 2 12.73 -4.96 -11.59
C GLY A 2 13.79 -5.80 -12.32
N LYS A 3 13.88 -5.67 -13.65
CA LYS A 3 14.79 -6.39 -14.55
C LYS A 3 15.20 -5.48 -15.69
N GLU A 4 16.38 -5.71 -16.27
CA GLU A 4 16.86 -5.00 -17.47
C GLU A 4 16.88 -3.46 -17.34
N GLY A 5 17.06 -2.93 -16.12
CA GLY A 5 17.00 -1.49 -15.85
C GLY A 5 15.59 -0.88 -15.92
N LYS A 6 14.55 -1.71 -15.95
CA LYS A 6 13.14 -1.34 -15.99
C LYS A 6 12.46 -1.70 -14.66
N GLY A 7 11.24 -1.19 -14.48
CA GLY A 7 10.35 -1.54 -13.37
C GLY A 7 9.90 -0.33 -12.58
N ILE A 8 8.64 -0.35 -12.15
CA ILE A 8 8.15 0.56 -11.12
C ILE A 8 8.78 0.13 -9.80
N PHE A 9 9.28 1.09 -9.02
CA PHE A 9 9.78 0.81 -7.67
C PHE A 9 8.60 0.60 -6.73
N PRO A 10 8.39 -0.62 -6.18
CA PRO A 10 7.30 -0.86 -5.26
C PRO A 10 7.64 -0.28 -3.87
N ALA A 11 6.77 0.57 -3.36
CA ALA A 11 6.81 1.09 -2.00
C ALA A 11 5.41 0.93 -1.36
N SER A 12 5.35 0.93 -0.04
CA SER A 12 4.09 0.81 0.71
C SER A 12 4.06 1.80 1.87
N VAL A 13 2.85 2.29 2.20
CA VAL A 13 2.55 3.10 3.37
C VAL A 13 1.31 2.56 4.07
N ILE A 14 1.23 2.71 5.38
CA ILE A 14 0.08 2.34 6.20
C ILE A 14 -0.59 3.61 6.71
N ASN A 15 -1.74 3.94 6.12
CA ASN A 15 -2.49 5.13 6.51
C ASN A 15 -3.49 4.81 7.63
N THR A 16 -3.76 5.75 8.55
CA THR A 16 -3.28 7.15 8.56
C THR A 16 -1.89 7.36 9.15
N THR A 17 -1.26 6.35 9.77
CA THR A 17 0.04 6.47 10.46
C THR A 17 1.10 7.15 9.60
N ASP A 18 1.27 6.70 8.35
CA ASP A 18 2.32 7.20 7.46
C ASP A 18 1.96 8.51 6.75
N LEU A 19 0.73 9.02 6.92
CA LEU A 19 0.44 10.42 6.58
C LEU A 19 1.27 11.37 7.45
N HIS A 20 1.69 10.92 8.64
CA HIS A 20 2.52 11.68 9.57
C HIS A 20 4.03 11.45 9.39
N SER A 21 4.43 10.68 8.37
CA SER A 21 5.84 10.47 8.00
C SER A 21 6.09 10.80 6.53
N MET A 22 5.34 10.14 5.64
CA MET A 22 5.44 10.24 4.18
C MET A 22 4.42 11.18 3.55
N GLY A 23 3.35 11.54 4.28
CA GLY A 23 2.26 12.37 3.74
C GLY A 23 2.74 13.68 3.09
N GLN A 24 3.70 14.38 3.73
CA GLN A 24 4.31 15.59 3.16
C GLN A 24 4.99 15.33 1.81
N TYR A 25 5.75 14.23 1.68
CA TYR A 25 6.44 13.89 0.43
C TYR A 25 5.44 13.48 -0.65
N ILE A 26 4.41 12.70 -0.28
CA ILE A 26 3.36 12.30 -1.22
C ILE A 26 2.61 13.53 -1.73
N GLN A 27 2.29 14.49 -0.86
CA GLN A 27 1.55 15.69 -1.24
C GLN A 27 2.38 16.66 -2.10
N GLU A 28 3.63 16.97 -1.71
CA GLU A 28 4.40 18.09 -2.31
C GLU A 28 5.79 17.71 -2.83
N GLY A 29 6.21 16.45 -2.70
CA GLY A 29 7.47 15.93 -3.25
C GLY A 29 7.44 15.75 -4.77
N GLN A 30 8.33 14.89 -5.30
CA GLN A 30 8.40 14.66 -6.75
C GLN A 30 7.14 13.97 -7.30
N ARG A 31 6.63 14.45 -8.44
CA ARG A 31 5.44 13.90 -9.12
C ARG A 31 5.78 12.67 -9.97
N ILE A 32 6.45 11.70 -9.34
CA ILE A 32 6.85 10.41 -9.92
C ILE A 32 6.16 9.23 -9.22
N LEU A 33 5.19 9.55 -8.36
CA LEU A 33 4.43 8.59 -7.56
C LEU A 33 3.02 8.44 -8.12
N PHE A 34 2.48 7.25 -7.95
CA PHE A 34 1.04 7.00 -7.96
C PHE A 34 0.72 6.07 -6.79
N GLU A 35 -0.52 6.07 -6.35
CA GLU A 35 -0.98 5.24 -5.23
C GLU A 35 -1.99 4.21 -5.71
N THR A 36 -1.92 3.01 -5.12
CA THR A 36 -2.99 2.02 -5.20
C THR A 36 -3.46 1.74 -3.78
N VAL A 37 -4.65 2.24 -3.44
CA VAL A 37 -5.24 2.06 -2.12
C VAL A 37 -5.87 0.68 -2.03
N ILE A 38 -5.45 -0.13 -1.06
CA ILE A 38 -6.11 -1.38 -0.71
C ILE A 38 -7.12 -1.07 0.40
N ASP A 39 -8.39 -1.22 0.07
CA ASP A 39 -9.51 -0.83 0.92
C ASP A 39 -10.39 -2.03 1.28
N PHE A 40 -11.09 -1.97 2.42
CA PHE A 40 -11.99 -3.03 2.90
C PHE A 40 -13.37 -2.44 3.17
N ALA A 41 -14.42 -2.97 2.53
CA ALA A 41 -15.79 -2.48 2.63
C ALA A 41 -16.39 -2.64 4.04
N ALA A 42 -15.95 -3.65 4.80
CA ALA A 42 -16.40 -3.89 6.17
C ALA A 42 -15.23 -3.95 7.18
N PRO A 43 -15.38 -3.32 8.37
CA PRO A 43 -14.45 -3.52 9.48
C PRO A 43 -14.70 -4.86 10.17
N VAL A 44 -13.68 -5.39 10.85
CA VAL A 44 -13.83 -6.55 11.74
C VAL A 44 -14.50 -6.14 13.05
N ASN A 45 -14.08 -5.01 13.61
CA ASN A 45 -14.63 -4.39 14.82
C ASN A 45 -14.92 -2.93 14.53
N ASN A 46 -16.04 -2.40 15.05
CA ASN A 46 -16.44 -1.03 14.77
C ASN A 46 -16.97 -0.29 16.00
N LEU A 47 -16.04 0.34 16.72
CA LEU A 47 -16.32 1.10 17.92
C LEU A 47 -16.92 2.46 17.56
N ALA A 48 -17.88 2.92 18.37
CA ALA A 48 -18.35 4.30 18.32
C ALA A 48 -17.46 5.17 19.21
N VAL A 49 -17.26 6.42 18.82
CA VAL A 49 -16.63 7.43 19.70
C VAL A 49 -17.55 7.65 20.90
N PRO A 50 -17.08 7.43 22.14
CA PRO A 50 -17.90 7.63 23.33
C PRO A 50 -18.16 9.11 23.56
N ALA A 51 -19.26 9.41 24.26
CA ALA A 51 -19.46 10.74 24.84
C ALA A 51 -18.68 10.84 26.15
N GLU A 52 -18.02 11.97 26.38
CA GLU A 52 -17.32 12.28 27.63
C GLU A 52 -17.67 13.71 28.03
N GLU A 53 -18.36 13.88 29.16
CA GLU A 53 -18.93 15.17 29.58
C GLU A 53 -17.87 16.25 29.84
N LYS A 54 -16.62 15.85 30.09
CA LYS A 54 -15.50 16.74 30.41
C LYS A 54 -14.42 16.77 29.34
N ALA A 55 -14.69 16.23 28.14
CA ALA A 55 -13.75 16.36 27.03
C ALA A 55 -13.63 17.83 26.62
N GLN A 56 -12.39 18.28 26.38
CA GLN A 56 -12.06 19.63 25.91
C GLN A 56 -11.07 19.53 24.74
N ASP A 57 -11.35 18.62 23.81
CA ASP A 57 -10.51 18.32 22.65
C ASP A 57 -11.11 18.82 21.32
N GLY A 58 -12.35 19.33 21.34
CA GLY A 58 -13.06 19.82 20.15
C GLY A 58 -13.58 18.69 19.24
N LEU A 59 -13.63 17.45 19.73
CA LEU A 59 -14.05 16.27 18.96
C LEU A 59 -15.52 15.89 19.19
N GLU A 60 -16.34 16.77 19.78
CA GLU A 60 -17.75 16.51 20.09
C GLU A 60 -18.56 16.15 18.84
N TYR A 61 -18.20 16.71 17.68
CA TYR A 61 -18.82 16.41 16.39
C TYR A 61 -18.58 14.97 15.90
N LEU A 62 -17.66 14.23 16.52
CA LEU A 62 -17.37 12.82 16.23
C LEU A 62 -18.11 11.86 17.15
N VAL A 63 -18.67 12.34 18.27
CA VAL A 63 -19.38 11.49 19.24
C VAL A 63 -20.48 10.68 18.56
N GLY A 64 -20.53 9.38 18.86
CA GLY A 64 -21.46 8.43 18.26
C GLY A 64 -21.10 7.97 16.85
N LYS A 65 -20.20 8.65 16.13
CA LYS A 65 -19.68 8.16 14.84
C LYS A 65 -18.82 6.93 15.06
N LYS A 66 -18.84 6.03 14.08
CA LYS A 66 -18.01 4.82 14.10
C LYS A 66 -16.60 5.12 13.64
N LEU A 67 -15.60 4.50 14.27
CA LEU A 67 -14.19 4.65 13.88
C LEU A 67 -13.96 4.26 12.43
N PHE A 68 -14.68 3.24 11.92
CA PHE A 68 -14.61 2.89 10.50
C PHE A 68 -15.09 4.04 9.59
N ASP A 69 -16.15 4.75 9.96
CA ASP A 69 -16.68 5.87 9.17
C ASP A 69 -15.71 7.05 9.19
N ILE A 70 -15.10 7.32 10.36
CA ILE A 70 -14.06 8.35 10.51
C ILE A 70 -12.85 8.01 9.64
N ASN A 71 -12.37 6.77 9.71
CA ASN A 71 -11.26 6.29 8.88
C ASN A 71 -11.58 6.34 7.38
N ARG A 72 -12.84 6.05 7.00
CA ARG A 72 -13.32 6.21 5.62
C ARG A 72 -13.23 7.66 5.15
N LYS A 73 -13.63 8.62 5.99
CA LYS A 73 -13.50 10.06 5.67
C LYS A 73 -12.05 10.51 5.60
N ALA A 74 -11.18 9.98 6.47
CA ALA A 74 -9.74 10.23 6.36
C ALA A 74 -9.18 9.72 5.03
N MET A 75 -9.54 8.50 4.61
CA MET A 75 -9.12 7.94 3.32
C MET A 75 -9.67 8.75 2.14
N GLU A 76 -10.96 9.07 2.11
CA GLU A 76 -11.58 9.86 1.05
C GLU A 76 -10.93 11.25 0.92
N GLY A 77 -10.75 11.96 2.03
CA GLY A 77 -10.11 13.27 2.07
C GLY A 77 -8.65 13.22 1.60
N THR A 78 -7.90 12.21 2.06
CA THR A 78 -6.50 12.00 1.64
C THR A 78 -6.41 11.74 0.14
N ARG A 79 -7.26 10.86 -0.41
CA ARG A 79 -7.27 10.53 -1.84
C ARG A 79 -7.57 11.77 -2.69
N GLN A 80 -8.53 12.59 -2.28
CA GLN A 80 -8.84 13.83 -2.99
C GLN A 80 -7.65 14.80 -2.94
N ALA A 81 -7.06 15.02 -1.76
CA ALA A 81 -5.90 15.89 -1.59
C ALA A 81 -4.70 15.43 -2.44
N HIS A 82 -4.44 14.12 -2.50
CA HIS A 82 -3.35 13.56 -3.30
C HIS A 82 -3.62 13.68 -4.82
N LEU A 83 -4.87 13.46 -5.26
CA LEU A 83 -5.27 13.70 -6.65
C LEU A 83 -5.10 15.18 -7.04
N ASP A 84 -5.52 16.11 -6.19
CA ASP A 84 -5.32 17.56 -6.40
C ASP A 84 -3.83 17.91 -6.41
N GLY A 85 -3.03 17.21 -5.60
CA GLY A 85 -1.57 17.22 -5.61
C GLY A 85 -0.92 16.51 -6.81
N LYS A 86 -1.71 16.06 -7.80
CA LYS A 86 -1.26 15.38 -9.03
C LYS A 86 -0.57 14.03 -8.77
N VAL A 87 -1.00 13.30 -7.74
CA VAL A 87 -0.67 11.89 -7.53
C VAL A 87 -1.83 11.05 -8.07
N PRO A 88 -1.67 10.30 -9.17
CA PRO A 88 -2.71 9.40 -9.65
C PRO A 88 -3.07 8.37 -8.57
N ASN A 89 -4.35 8.09 -8.39
CA ASN A 89 -4.84 7.26 -7.30
C ASN A 89 -5.79 6.17 -7.80
N LEU A 90 -5.40 4.93 -7.62
CA LEU A 90 -6.16 3.72 -7.91
C LEU A 90 -6.75 3.16 -6.60
N SER A 91 -7.81 2.36 -6.69
CA SER A 91 -8.40 1.69 -5.53
C SER A 91 -8.73 0.25 -5.86
N VAL A 92 -8.34 -0.66 -4.96
CA VAL A 92 -8.75 -2.07 -4.96
C VAL A 92 -9.51 -2.30 -3.66
N THR A 93 -10.83 -2.47 -3.77
CA THR A 93 -11.70 -2.66 -2.60
C THR A 93 -12.08 -4.13 -2.46
N LEU A 94 -11.76 -4.69 -1.30
CA LEU A 94 -12.16 -6.03 -0.86
C LEU A 94 -13.44 -5.95 -0.04
N GLN A 95 -14.27 -6.99 -0.08
CA GLN A 95 -15.51 -7.01 0.70
C GLN A 95 -15.22 -7.01 2.21
N ASP A 96 -14.32 -7.88 2.65
CA ASP A 96 -13.99 -8.08 4.06
C ASP A 96 -12.57 -8.68 4.23
N ARG A 97 -12.23 -9.07 5.46
CA ARG A 97 -10.96 -9.72 5.80
C ARG A 97 -11.08 -11.25 5.96
N SER A 98 -12.07 -11.86 5.30
CA SER A 98 -12.22 -13.32 5.30
C SER A 98 -11.13 -14.00 4.46
N SER A 99 -10.94 -15.30 4.67
CA SER A 99 -10.05 -16.12 3.84
C SER A 99 -10.47 -16.15 2.37
N ALA A 100 -11.77 -16.03 2.07
CA ALA A 100 -12.28 -15.96 0.71
C ALA A 100 -11.85 -14.66 0.01
N SER A 101 -12.06 -13.51 0.66
CA SER A 101 -11.58 -12.21 0.16
C SER A 101 -10.06 -12.20 0.00
N PHE A 102 -9.33 -12.78 0.96
CA PHE A 102 -7.88 -12.92 0.88
C PHE A 102 -7.43 -13.76 -0.32
N GLY A 103 -8.03 -14.93 -0.53
CA GLY A 103 -7.71 -15.80 -1.67
C GLY A 103 -7.96 -15.12 -3.01
N TYR A 104 -9.05 -14.35 -3.11
CA TYR A 104 -9.33 -13.54 -4.29
C TYR A 104 -8.25 -12.47 -4.51
N ALA A 105 -7.85 -11.76 -3.45
CA ALA A 105 -6.80 -10.74 -3.50
C ALA A 105 -5.48 -11.31 -4.00
N VAL A 106 -5.06 -12.46 -3.45
CA VAL A 106 -3.81 -13.14 -3.83
C VAL A 106 -3.83 -13.45 -5.32
N TYR A 107 -4.86 -14.16 -5.80
CA TYR A 107 -4.95 -14.54 -7.21
C TYR A 107 -5.05 -13.32 -8.15
N PHE A 108 -5.81 -12.31 -7.74
CA PHE A 108 -5.91 -11.04 -8.47
C PHE A 108 -4.52 -10.41 -8.65
N PHE A 109 -3.75 -10.25 -7.57
CA PHE A 109 -2.43 -9.62 -7.63
C PHE A 109 -1.39 -10.46 -8.38
N GLU A 110 -1.44 -11.79 -8.26
CA GLU A 110 -0.59 -12.70 -9.06
C GLU A 110 -0.87 -12.54 -10.56
N LEU A 111 -2.15 -12.54 -10.96
CA LEU A 111 -2.55 -12.43 -12.35
C LEU A 111 -2.15 -11.08 -12.96
N VAL A 112 -2.44 -9.96 -12.27
CA VAL A 112 -2.08 -8.64 -12.78
C VAL A 112 -0.57 -8.42 -12.80
N CYS A 113 0.20 -9.01 -11.87
CA CYS A 113 1.66 -8.95 -11.90
C CYS A 113 2.23 -9.67 -13.12
N ALA A 114 1.70 -10.84 -13.48
CA ALA A 114 2.10 -11.55 -14.69
C ALA A 114 1.77 -10.75 -15.97
N ILE A 115 0.55 -10.21 -16.06
CA ILE A 115 0.13 -9.36 -17.20
C ILE A 115 1.01 -8.10 -17.28
N SER A 116 1.29 -7.45 -16.15
CA SER A 116 2.14 -6.25 -16.08
C SER A 116 3.57 -6.55 -16.53
N GLY A 117 4.14 -7.68 -16.11
CA GLY A 117 5.48 -8.11 -16.55
C GLY A 117 5.57 -8.31 -18.07
N TYR A 118 4.58 -8.96 -18.68
CA TYR A 118 4.52 -9.09 -20.15
C TYR A 118 4.28 -7.75 -20.86
N THR A 119 3.58 -6.82 -20.22
CA THR A 119 3.38 -5.44 -20.73
C THR A 119 4.66 -4.60 -20.64
N LEU A 120 5.55 -4.88 -19.67
CA LEU A 120 6.86 -4.25 -19.48
C LEU A 120 8.00 -4.92 -20.31
N PRO A 121 7.63 -5.65 -21.37
CA PRO A 121 8.35 -6.81 -21.94
C PRO A 121 9.52 -7.36 -21.11
N ILE A 122 9.21 -8.03 -20.00
CA ILE A 122 10.16 -8.83 -19.22
C ILE A 122 9.62 -10.25 -19.00
N ASP A 123 10.48 -11.19 -18.61
CA ASP A 123 10.04 -12.46 -18.05
C ASP A 123 9.55 -12.24 -16.60
N PRO A 124 8.25 -12.41 -16.27
CA PRO A 124 7.76 -12.19 -14.91
C PRO A 124 8.16 -13.29 -13.91
N PHE A 125 8.63 -14.46 -14.38
CA PHE A 125 8.75 -15.68 -13.57
C PHE A 125 10.19 -16.06 -13.20
N ASN A 126 11.19 -15.21 -13.51
CA ASN A 126 12.59 -15.43 -13.13
C ASN A 126 13.13 -14.36 -12.15
N GLN A 127 14.37 -14.52 -11.67
CA GLN A 127 15.02 -13.57 -10.75
C GLN A 127 16.56 -13.60 -10.81
N PRO A 128 17.20 -13.51 -11.99
CA PRO A 128 18.64 -13.80 -12.13
C PRO A 128 19.56 -12.91 -11.28
N GLY A 129 19.17 -11.65 -11.03
CA GLY A 129 19.99 -10.69 -10.27
C GLY A 129 20.27 -11.10 -8.82
N VAL A 130 19.41 -11.92 -8.21
CA VAL A 130 19.58 -12.35 -6.80
C VAL A 130 20.77 -13.29 -6.62
N GLU A 131 21.27 -13.90 -7.70
CA GLU A 131 22.39 -14.83 -7.60
C GLU A 131 23.74 -14.13 -7.45
N LEU A 132 23.86 -12.85 -7.84
CA LEU A 132 25.14 -12.15 -7.82
C LEU A 132 25.65 -11.94 -6.39
N TYR A 133 24.81 -11.46 -5.47
CA TYR A 133 25.22 -11.27 -4.08
C TYR A 133 25.52 -12.62 -3.41
N LYS A 134 24.80 -13.68 -3.77
CA LYS A 134 25.05 -15.04 -3.26
C LYS A 134 26.43 -15.55 -3.69
N LYS A 135 26.79 -15.38 -4.98
CA LYS A 135 28.13 -15.75 -5.47
C LYS A 135 29.23 -14.99 -4.75
N ASN A 136 29.07 -13.67 -4.57
CA ASN A 136 30.03 -12.86 -3.82
C ASN A 136 30.14 -13.30 -2.36
N MET A 137 29.01 -13.59 -1.69
CA MET A 137 28.99 -14.12 -0.33
C MET A 137 29.70 -15.47 -0.24
N PHE A 138 29.44 -16.40 -1.16
CA PHE A 138 30.12 -17.70 -1.20
C PHE A 138 31.64 -17.56 -1.35
N ARG A 139 32.09 -16.67 -2.25
CA ARG A 139 33.52 -16.36 -2.42
C ARG A 139 34.12 -15.78 -1.13
N LEU A 140 33.44 -14.82 -0.49
CA LEU A 140 33.91 -14.18 0.73
C LEU A 140 33.96 -15.14 1.94
N LEU A 141 33.11 -16.17 1.95
CA LEU A 141 33.09 -17.21 2.97
C LEU A 141 34.00 -18.41 2.64
N GLY A 142 34.74 -18.37 1.53
CA GLY A 142 35.69 -19.43 1.16
C GLY A 142 35.03 -20.75 0.73
N LYS A 143 33.82 -20.70 0.18
CA LYS A 143 33.14 -21.90 -0.34
C LYS A 143 33.93 -22.46 -1.53
N ALA A 144 34.36 -23.73 -1.45
CA ALA A 144 35.09 -24.37 -2.53
C ALA A 144 34.34 -24.27 -3.88
N GLY A 145 35.05 -23.82 -4.92
CA GLY A 145 34.50 -23.63 -6.26
C GLY A 145 33.78 -22.29 -6.51
N TYR A 146 33.91 -21.31 -5.60
CA TYR A 146 33.35 -19.95 -5.72
C TYR A 146 34.38 -18.86 -5.45
#